data_AF-A0A7V4PB73-F1
#
_entry.id   AF-A0A7V4PB73-F1
#
_cell.length_a   1.000
_cell.length_b   1.000
_cell.length_c   1.000
_cell.angle_alpha   90.00
_cell.angle_beta   90.00
_cell.angle_gamma   90.00
#
_symmetry.space_group_name_H-M   'P 1'
#
loop_
_entity.id
_entity.type
_entity.pdbx_description
1 polymer ?
#
loop_
_entity_poly.entity_id
_entity_poly.type
_entity_poly.pdbx_seq_one_letter_code
_entity_poly.pdbx_strand_id
1 'polypeptide(L)'
;MSAAADIWAPHLASGESLVWSATASPAMRKADRSRHRLIHGAAGVASLLVGLMLIVRFVESILIVTAQPSIIAAVTPLYIVFGLAMLALAFWGFRRMGEKPPAATHYAVTSRRLLALDPSGAIVSEMPGAGIDTIIASGRRRTPDVYVLRK
;
A
#
# COMPACT_ATOMS: atom_id res chain seq x y z
N MET A 1 -24.37 12.00 19.63
CA MET A 1 -23.33 12.16 18.58
C MET A 1 -22.44 13.37 18.89
N SER A 2 -21.62 13.36 19.95
CA SER A 2 -20.75 14.50 20.32
C SER A 2 -19.24 14.19 20.39
N ALA A 3 -18.80 12.99 20.00
CA ALA A 3 -17.40 12.57 20.16
C ALA A 3 -16.45 13.12 19.08
N ALA A 4 -16.97 13.59 17.93
CA ALA A 4 -16.14 14.02 16.82
C ALA A 4 -15.42 15.35 17.08
N ALA A 5 -16.04 16.30 17.80
CA ALA A 5 -15.41 17.60 18.07
C ALA A 5 -14.27 17.52 19.10
N ASP A 6 -14.36 16.57 20.03
CA ASP A 6 -13.46 16.45 21.18
C ASP A 6 -12.03 16.07 20.77
N ILE A 7 -11.89 15.17 19.79
CA ILE A 7 -10.59 14.74 19.28
C ILE A 7 -9.84 15.84 18.50
N TRP A 8 -10.53 16.86 17.99
CA TRP A 8 -9.93 17.91 17.17
C TRP A 8 -9.54 19.15 17.95
N ALA A 9 -10.25 19.44 19.05
CA ALA A 9 -10.02 20.60 19.90
C ALA A 9 -8.54 20.85 20.27
N PRO A 10 -7.73 19.85 20.67
CA PRO A 10 -6.32 20.07 21.01
C PRO A 10 -5.43 20.38 19.79
N HIS A 11 -5.91 20.17 18.57
CA HIS A 11 -5.13 20.34 17.34
C HIS A 11 -5.49 21.62 16.57
N LEU A 12 -6.56 22.31 16.95
CA LEU A 12 -6.99 23.55 16.30
C LEU A 12 -6.26 24.76 16.92
N ALA A 13 -5.68 25.60 16.07
CA ALA A 13 -5.11 26.87 16.51
C ALA A 13 -6.23 27.87 16.88
N SER A 14 -5.86 28.93 17.62
CA SER A 14 -6.82 30.01 17.93
C SER A 14 -7.40 30.62 16.64
N GLY A 15 -8.73 30.68 16.56
CA GLY A 15 -9.47 31.15 15.40
C GLY A 15 -9.53 30.17 14.21
N GLU A 16 -8.97 28.96 14.34
CA GLU A 16 -9.06 27.91 13.33
C GLU A 16 -10.37 27.12 13.51
N SER A 17 -11.24 27.18 12.51
CA SER A 17 -12.49 26.41 12.48
C SER A 17 -12.34 25.09 11.74
N LEU A 18 -13.03 24.06 12.24
CA LEU A 18 -13.21 22.79 11.55
C LEU A 18 -14.28 22.96 10.47
N VAL A 19 -13.90 22.69 9.21
CA VAL A 19 -14.81 22.77 8.06
C VAL A 19 -15.46 21.42 7.81
N TRP A 20 -14.69 20.34 7.95
CA TRP A 20 -15.16 18.98 7.73
C TRP A 20 -14.31 17.99 8.52
N SER A 21 -14.89 16.87 8.93
CA SER A 21 -14.13 15.74 9.47
C SER A 21 -14.77 14.41 9.11
N ALA A 22 -13.93 13.37 8.99
CA ALA A 22 -14.36 11.99 8.89
C ALA A 22 -13.41 11.07 9.64
N THR A 23 -13.97 9.94 10.07
CA THR A 23 -13.22 8.85 10.67
C THR A 23 -13.38 7.61 9.82
N ALA A 24 -12.28 6.94 9.52
CA ALA A 24 -12.31 5.67 8.79
C ALA A 24 -13.04 4.61 9.63
N SER A 25 -14.17 4.11 9.12
CA SER A 25 -14.93 3.09 9.83
C SER A 25 -14.11 1.80 10.05
N PRO A 26 -14.37 1.02 11.12
CA PRO A 26 -13.71 -0.26 11.34
C PRO A 26 -13.82 -1.20 10.13
N ALA A 27 -14.96 -1.19 9.44
CA ALA A 27 -15.20 -1.97 8.23
C ALA A 27 -14.30 -1.53 7.07
N MET A 28 -14.17 -0.22 6.83
CA MET A 28 -13.25 0.32 5.81
C MET A 28 -11.80 -0.02 6.11
N ARG A 29 -11.37 0.12 7.38
CA ARG A 29 -10.00 -0.25 7.80
C ARG A 29 -9.71 -1.73 7.59
N LYS A 30 -10.70 -2.61 7.86
CA LYS A 30 -10.58 -4.06 7.61
C LYS A 30 -10.51 -4.36 6.11
N ALA A 31 -11.36 -3.71 5.31
CA ALA A 31 -11.39 -3.87 3.86
C ALA A 31 -10.06 -3.44 3.21
N ASP A 32 -9.51 -2.29 3.64
CA ASP A 32 -8.23 -1.78 3.13
C ASP A 32 -7.06 -2.72 3.47
N ARG A 33 -6.97 -3.18 4.73
CA ARG A 33 -6.01 -4.23 5.12
C ARG A 33 -6.15 -5.50 4.32
N SER A 34 -7.39 -5.96 4.11
CA SER A 34 -7.66 -7.18 3.35
C SER A 34 -7.23 -7.03 1.90
N ARG A 35 -7.50 -5.87 1.30
CA ARG A 35 -7.12 -5.55 -0.08
C ARG A 35 -5.61 -5.48 -0.23
N HIS A 36 -4.92 -4.76 0.67
CA HIS A 36 -3.46 -4.65 0.69
C HIS A 36 -2.80 -6.03 0.80
N ARG A 37 -3.27 -6.85 1.75
CA ARG A 37 -2.78 -8.23 1.92
C ARG A 37 -3.06 -9.09 0.70
N LEU A 38 -4.24 -8.98 0.10
CA LEU A 38 -4.60 -9.76 -1.07
C LEU A 38 -3.75 -9.39 -2.28
N ILE A 39 -3.54 -8.10 -2.56
CA ILE A 39 -2.74 -7.64 -3.69
C ILE A 39 -1.28 -8.10 -3.53
N HIS A 40 -0.64 -7.79 -2.40
CA HIS A 40 0.77 -8.12 -2.19
C HIS A 40 0.99 -9.61 -1.96
N GLY A 41 0.07 -10.30 -1.29
CA GLY A 41 0.11 -11.74 -1.09
C GLY A 41 -0.06 -12.50 -2.40
N ALA A 42 -1.04 -12.12 -3.24
CA ALA A 42 -1.23 -12.74 -4.56
C ALA A 42 -0.03 -12.51 -5.48
N ALA A 43 0.51 -11.28 -5.52
CA ALA A 43 1.72 -10.97 -6.26
C ALA A 43 2.92 -11.79 -5.74
N GLY A 44 3.04 -11.94 -4.42
CA GLY A 44 4.07 -12.75 -3.78
C GLY A 44 4.01 -14.23 -4.18
N VAL A 45 2.82 -14.84 -4.07
CA VAL A 45 2.59 -16.24 -4.45
C VAL A 45 2.83 -16.48 -5.94
N ALA A 46 2.30 -15.62 -6.81
CA ALA A 46 2.51 -15.75 -8.25
C ALA A 46 4.00 -15.66 -8.61
N SER A 47 4.73 -14.71 -8.01
CA SER A 47 6.16 -14.55 -8.24
C SER A 47 6.96 -15.76 -7.73
N LEU A 48 6.59 -16.30 -6.57
CA LEU A 48 7.23 -17.50 -6.02
C LEU A 48 7.07 -18.70 -6.95
N LEU A 49 5.86 -18.95 -7.45
CA LEU A 49 5.58 -20.07 -8.35
C LEU A 49 6.41 -19.97 -9.64
N VAL A 50 6.43 -18.80 -10.27
CA VAL A 50 7.24 -18.58 -11.48
C VAL A 50 8.73 -18.73 -11.19
N GLY A 51 9.21 -18.17 -10.07
CA GLY A 51 10.61 -18.32 -9.64
C GLY A 51 11.02 -19.77 -9.45
N LEU A 52 10.19 -20.58 -8.79
CA LEU A 52 10.42 -22.01 -8.61
C LEU A 52 10.41 -22.76 -9.95
N MET A 53 9.48 -22.47 -10.85
CA MET A 53 9.46 -23.08 -12.19
C MET A 53 10.73 -22.77 -12.97
N LEU A 54 11.24 -21.53 -12.91
CA LEU A 54 12.47 -21.13 -13.59
C LEU A 54 13.70 -21.84 -13.00
N ILE A 55 13.74 -22.05 -11.69
CA ILE A 55 14.81 -22.82 -11.03
C ILE A 55 14.77 -24.29 -11.46
N VAL A 56 13.59 -24.90 -11.55
CA VAL A 56 13.45 -26.26 -12.07
C VAL A 56 13.94 -26.34 -13.52
N ARG A 57 13.55 -25.40 -14.37
CA ARG A 57 14.03 -25.31 -15.76
C ARG A 57 15.54 -25.11 -15.85
N PHE A 58 16.13 -24.35 -14.93
CA PHE A 58 17.57 -24.22 -14.83
C PHE A 58 18.25 -25.57 -14.52
N VAL A 59 17.75 -26.32 -13.53
CA VAL A 59 18.27 -27.66 -13.18
C VAL A 59 18.15 -28.64 -14.36
N GLU A 60 16.99 -28.66 -15.04
CA GLU A 60 16.80 -29.44 -16.26
C GLU A 60 17.80 -29.04 -17.35
N SER A 61 18.02 -27.75 -17.54
CA SER A 61 18.95 -27.25 -18.56
C SER A 61 20.38 -27.73 -18.31
N ILE A 62 20.86 -27.75 -17.05
CA ILE A 62 22.18 -28.28 -16.70
C ILE A 62 22.30 -29.76 -17.05
N LEU A 63 21.25 -30.55 -16.80
CA LEU A 63 21.24 -31.98 -17.12
C LEU A 63 21.31 -32.21 -18.63
N ILE A 64 20.61 -31.40 -19.43
CA ILE A 64 20.54 -31.53 -20.91
C ILE A 64 21.79 -30.95 -21.61
N VAL A 65 22.57 -30.05 -20.98
CA VAL A 65 23.85 -29.53 -21.53
C VAL A 65 24.82 -30.65 -21.90
N THR A 66 24.73 -31.82 -21.27
CA THR A 66 25.52 -33.02 -21.63
C THR A 66 25.21 -33.57 -23.03
N ALA A 67 24.04 -33.25 -23.62
CA ALA A 67 23.60 -33.76 -24.92
C ALA A 67 23.70 -32.73 -26.06
N GLN A 68 23.47 -31.43 -25.83
CA GLN A 68 23.53 -30.37 -26.85
C GLN A 68 24.03 -29.03 -26.27
N PRO A 69 25.34 -28.75 -26.29
CA PRO A 69 25.94 -27.66 -25.51
C PRO A 69 25.75 -26.24 -26.08
N SER A 70 25.49 -26.08 -27.39
CA SER A 70 25.59 -24.76 -28.05
C SER A 70 24.39 -23.83 -27.88
N ILE A 71 23.16 -24.36 -27.73
CA ILE A 71 21.94 -23.55 -27.57
C ILE A 71 21.63 -23.31 -26.09
N ILE A 72 21.96 -24.25 -25.23
CA ILE A 72 21.54 -24.25 -23.82
C ILE A 72 22.44 -23.33 -22.98
N ALA A 73 23.73 -23.23 -23.29
CA ALA A 73 24.68 -22.37 -22.59
C ALA A 73 24.29 -20.88 -22.58
N ALA A 74 23.56 -20.41 -23.59
CA ALA A 74 23.09 -19.02 -23.66
C ALA A 74 21.82 -18.75 -22.84
N VAL A 75 20.98 -19.76 -22.60
CA VAL A 75 19.65 -19.61 -21.96
C VAL A 75 19.70 -19.96 -20.48
N THR A 76 20.59 -20.86 -20.07
CA THR A 76 20.77 -21.27 -18.65
C THR A 76 21.02 -20.10 -17.69
N PRO A 77 21.87 -19.10 -17.99
CA PRO A 77 22.05 -17.91 -17.13
C PRO A 77 20.78 -17.05 -17.05
N LEU A 78 19.93 -17.09 -18.07
CA LEU A 78 18.70 -16.31 -18.10
C LEU A 78 17.70 -16.87 -17.08
N TYR A 79 17.57 -18.20 -17.00
CA TYR A 79 16.70 -18.85 -16.02
C TYR A 79 17.09 -18.55 -14.58
N ILE A 80 18.39 -18.52 -14.27
CA ILE A 80 18.84 -18.23 -12.90
C ILE A 80 18.59 -16.77 -12.52
N VAL A 81 18.88 -15.82 -13.42
CA VAL A 81 18.68 -14.38 -13.16
C VAL A 81 17.20 -14.06 -12.98
N PHE A 82 16.33 -14.56 -13.87
CA PHE A 82 14.89 -14.34 -13.72
C PHE A 82 14.31 -15.09 -12.52
N GLY A 83 14.78 -16.32 -12.23
CA GLY A 83 14.37 -17.07 -11.05
C GLY A 83 14.66 -16.29 -9.76
N LEU A 84 15.88 -15.74 -9.62
CA LEU A 84 16.27 -14.90 -8.49
C LEU A 84 15.46 -13.60 -8.42
N ALA A 85 15.23 -12.94 -9.56
CA ALA A 85 14.41 -11.73 -9.60
C ALA A 85 12.98 -12.00 -9.11
N MET A 86 12.39 -13.12 -9.53
CA MET A 86 11.04 -13.52 -9.10
C MET A 86 11.00 -13.92 -7.62
N LEU A 87 12.06 -14.55 -7.09
CA LEU A 87 12.18 -14.81 -5.64
C LEU A 87 12.30 -13.51 -4.84
N ALA A 88 13.09 -12.54 -5.31
CA ALA A 88 13.20 -11.23 -4.68
C ALA A 88 11.85 -10.49 -4.68
N LEU A 89 11.11 -10.56 -5.80
CA LEU A 89 9.77 -10.00 -5.91
C LEU A 89 8.78 -10.71 -4.98
N ALA A 90 8.86 -12.04 -4.86
CA ALA A 90 8.05 -12.82 -3.94
C ALA A 90 8.30 -12.41 -2.49
N PHE A 91 9.57 -12.33 -2.09
CA PHE A 91 9.97 -11.87 -0.77
C PHE A 91 9.48 -10.45 -0.49
N TRP A 92 9.65 -9.54 -1.44
CA TRP A 92 9.14 -8.17 -1.34
C TRP A 92 7.62 -8.13 -1.16
N GLY A 93 6.87 -8.94 -1.92
CA GLY A 93 5.42 -9.06 -1.80
C GLY A 93 4.99 -9.55 -0.42
N PHE A 94 5.61 -10.62 0.10
CA PHE A 94 5.30 -11.12 1.44
C PHE A 94 5.70 -10.13 2.54
N ARG A 95 6.81 -9.40 2.36
CA ARG A 95 7.22 -8.35 3.30
C ARG A 95 6.19 -7.22 3.34
N ARG A 96 5.72 -6.76 2.17
CA ARG A 96 4.68 -5.73 2.03
C ARG A 96 3.32 -6.17 2.58
N MET A 97 2.98 -7.46 2.47
CA MET A 97 1.76 -8.02 3.05
C MET A 97 1.73 -7.89 4.59
N GLY A 98 2.89 -7.91 5.23
CA GLY A 98 3.04 -7.73 6.69
C GLY A 98 3.10 -6.27 7.16
N GLU A 99 3.12 -5.29 6.24
CA GLU A 99 3.18 -3.88 6.64
C GLU A 99 1.92 -3.46 7.42
N LYS A 100 2.14 -2.57 8.38
CA LYS A 100 1.08 -2.07 9.26
C LYS A 100 0.07 -1.25 8.45
N PRO A 101 -1.22 -1.27 8.83
CA PRO A 101 -2.25 -0.44 8.19
C PRO A 101 -1.87 1.05 8.21
N PRO A 102 -2.50 1.87 7.34
CA PRO A 102 -2.28 3.30 7.33
C PRO A 102 -2.41 3.88 8.75
N ALA A 103 -1.41 4.66 9.14
CA ALA A 103 -1.28 5.17 10.50
C ALA A 103 -2.43 6.13 10.86
N ALA A 104 -3.00 6.84 9.88
CA ALA A 104 -4.09 7.78 10.11
C ALA A 104 -5.48 7.13 10.03
N THR A 105 -6.33 7.42 11.02
CA THR A 105 -7.72 6.99 11.11
C THR A 105 -8.72 8.12 11.15
N HIS A 106 -8.31 9.32 11.58
CA HIS A 106 -9.15 10.49 11.60
C HIS A 106 -8.61 11.52 10.62
N TYR A 107 -9.50 12.13 9.85
CA TYR A 107 -9.15 13.15 8.87
C TYR A 107 -10.02 14.37 9.10
N ALA A 108 -9.41 15.55 9.10
CA ALA A 108 -10.13 16.82 9.18
C ALA A 108 -9.61 17.81 8.16
N VAL A 109 -10.54 18.60 7.64
CA VAL A 109 -10.27 19.81 6.86
C VAL A 109 -10.61 20.97 7.78
N THR A 110 -9.63 21.82 8.02
CA THR A 110 -9.82 23.09 8.74
C THR A 110 -9.84 24.24 7.74
N SER A 111 -10.17 25.43 8.23
CA SER A 111 -10.04 26.68 7.45
C SER A 111 -8.61 26.97 6.94
N ARG A 112 -7.58 26.25 7.43
CA ARG A 112 -6.17 26.52 7.12
C ARG A 112 -5.38 25.32 6.62
N ARG A 113 -5.78 24.09 6.92
CA ARG A 113 -4.97 22.89 6.69
C ARG A 113 -5.79 21.61 6.72
N LEU A 114 -5.19 20.54 6.26
CA LEU A 114 -5.66 19.18 6.46
C LEU A 114 -4.87 18.52 7.57
N LEU A 115 -5.57 17.82 8.44
CA LEU A 115 -5.01 17.05 9.54
C LEU A 115 -5.37 15.58 9.37
N ALA A 116 -4.38 14.71 9.57
CA ALA A 116 -4.55 13.27 9.65
C ALA A 116 -4.02 12.78 10.99
N LEU A 117 -4.89 12.22 11.82
CA LEU A 117 -4.55 11.71 13.15
C LEU A 117 -4.57 10.18 13.17
N ASP A 118 -3.73 9.61 14.03
CA ASP A 118 -3.76 8.18 14.36
C ASP A 118 -4.93 7.83 15.31
N PRO A 119 -5.13 6.53 15.64
CA PRO A 119 -6.20 6.12 16.56
C PRO A 119 -6.09 6.69 17.98
N SER A 120 -4.91 7.17 18.39
CA SER A 120 -4.64 7.78 19.69
C SER A 120 -4.84 9.30 19.70
N GLY A 121 -5.08 9.90 18.53
CA GLY A 121 -5.19 11.34 18.35
C GLY A 121 -3.86 12.04 18.04
N ALA A 122 -2.77 11.31 17.83
CA ALA A 122 -1.49 11.93 17.44
C ALA A 122 -1.54 12.36 15.97
N ILE A 123 -0.97 13.53 15.65
CA ILE A 123 -0.85 14.00 14.27
C ILE A 123 0.17 13.11 13.53
N VAL A 124 -0.31 12.39 12.52
CA VAL A 124 0.52 11.56 11.63
C VAL A 124 1.00 12.38 10.44
N SER A 125 0.12 13.26 9.94
CA SER A 125 0.43 14.10 8.79
C SER A 125 -0.40 15.38 8.83
N GLU A 126 0.22 16.46 8.39
CA GLU A 126 -0.40 17.76 8.22
C GLU A 126 -0.08 18.28 6.82
N MET A 127 -1.06 18.94 6.19
CA MET A 127 -0.87 19.62 4.92
C MET A 127 -1.44 21.04 5.00
N PRO A 128 -0.64 22.09 4.72
CA PRO A 128 -1.15 23.44 4.67
C PRO A 128 -2.15 23.60 3.52
N GLY A 129 -3.20 24.38 3.76
CA GLY A 129 -4.29 24.59 2.81
C GLY A 129 -3.85 25.18 1.47
N ALA A 130 -2.78 25.97 1.47
CA ALA A 130 -2.17 26.51 0.26
C ALA A 130 -1.63 25.42 -0.69
N GLY A 131 -1.30 24.24 -0.16
CA GLY A 131 -0.84 23.09 -0.94
C GLY A 131 -1.97 22.21 -1.50
N ILE A 132 -3.22 22.55 -1.24
CA ILE A 132 -4.40 21.80 -1.69
C ILE A 132 -4.91 22.44 -2.98
N ASP A 133 -4.98 21.65 -4.04
CA ASP A 133 -5.61 22.09 -5.29
C ASP A 133 -7.11 21.78 -5.29
N THR A 134 -7.48 20.54 -4.97
CA THR A 134 -8.88 20.09 -4.97
C THR A 134 -9.08 18.92 -4.01
N ILE A 135 -10.25 18.87 -3.37
CA ILE A 135 -10.68 17.76 -2.53
C ILE A 135 -11.81 17.03 -3.25
N ILE A 136 -11.59 15.77 -3.61
CA ILE A 136 -12.59 14.90 -4.22
C ILE A 136 -13.09 13.95 -3.14
N ALA A 137 -14.26 14.27 -2.58
CA ALA A 137 -15.02 13.32 -1.79
C ALA A 137 -15.84 12.45 -2.75
N SER A 138 -15.34 11.27 -3.08
CA SER A 138 -15.94 10.35 -4.05
C SER A 138 -15.80 8.92 -3.56
N GLY A 139 -16.90 8.19 -3.52
CA GLY A 139 -16.79 6.75 -3.41
C GLY A 139 -18.08 6.00 -3.62
N ARG A 140 -17.95 4.69 -3.74
CA ARG A 140 -19.09 3.77 -3.86
C ARG A 140 -19.94 3.92 -2.60
N ARG A 141 -21.25 3.70 -2.71
CA ARG A 141 -22.22 3.76 -1.58
C ARG A 141 -21.80 2.95 -0.34
N ARG A 142 -20.86 1.99 -0.48
CA ARG A 142 -20.30 1.15 0.60
C ARG A 142 -18.88 1.55 1.07
N THR A 143 -18.15 2.38 0.34
CA THR A 143 -16.77 2.84 0.65
C THR A 143 -16.57 4.25 0.08
N PRO A 144 -16.91 5.31 0.83
CA PRO A 144 -16.59 6.67 0.45
C PRO A 144 -15.09 6.92 0.62
N ASP A 145 -14.39 7.23 -0.47
CA ASP A 145 -12.97 7.60 -0.43
C ASP A 145 -12.85 9.13 -0.53
N VAL A 146 -11.82 9.69 0.10
CA VAL A 146 -11.52 11.13 0.00
C VAL A 146 -10.12 11.28 -0.56
N TYR A 147 -10.02 11.92 -1.71
CA TYR A 147 -8.76 12.21 -2.38
C TYR A 147 -8.45 13.70 -2.24
N VAL A 148 -7.23 14.00 -1.85
CA VAL A 148 -6.72 15.38 -1.80
C VAL A 148 -5.66 15.50 -2.89
N LEU A 149 -5.93 16.36 -3.86
CA LEU A 149 -4.97 16.72 -4.91
C LEU A 149 -4.06 17.82 -4.37
N ARG A 150 -2.74 17.59 -4.47
CA ARG A 150 -1.71 18.58 -4.15
C ARG A 150 -1.39 19.42 -5.39
N LYS A 151 -1.02 20.69 -5.17
CA LYS A 151 -0.42 21.54 -6.21
C LYS A 151 1.03 21.17 -6.49
#